data_AF-A0A7C4BR49-F1
#
_entry.id   AF-A0A7C4BR49-F1
#
_cell.length_a   1.000
_cell.length_b   1.000
_cell.length_c   1.000
_cell.angle_alpha   90.00
_cell.angle_beta   90.00
_cell.angle_gamma   90.00
#
_symmetry.space_group_name_H-M   'P 1'
#
loop_
_entity.id
_entity.type
_entity.pdbx_description
1 polymer ?
#
loop_
_entity_poly.entity_id
_entity_poly.type
_entity_poly.pdbx_seq_one_letter_code
_entity_poly.pdbx_strand_id
1 'polypeptide(L)'
;MDAELYKELVNKVKAEITISENADREIAIGFASCIAVQLDNDGKDYELCLSEICQIATTIANPSSKSRKDLLDELDDFEKKFDLSKPVSLLCADTDKVKSYVFGSAKLPEVRGASIILDELNKSGIEKIFSKDELNVCKECLIYYAGGSVMAIVPSCKAQEICKEIEKMYLNTTKVATITAIAEPFHLYEYCFGLNANNFSCEDFKEMWRKSDPKQKKIIRNYYDIKADEPSDKDLEDAFEKTKGFNELTRFMTNRLKVAKQNKESVPYFETGRFLRLCDSCQSKTA
;
A
#
# COMPACT_ATOMS: atom_id res chain seq x y z
N MET A 1 -3.78 21.84 2.90
CA MET A 1 -2.74 22.29 1.96
C MET A 1 -3.34 22.49 0.58
N ASP A 2 -3.17 23.68 -0.01
CA ASP A 2 -3.48 23.93 -1.41
C ASP A 2 -2.37 23.41 -2.35
N ALA A 3 -2.65 23.44 -3.64
CA ALA A 3 -1.79 22.92 -4.71
C ALA A 3 -0.40 23.59 -4.79
N GLU A 4 -0.35 24.91 -4.58
CA GLU A 4 0.88 25.69 -4.74
C GLU A 4 1.81 25.42 -3.55
N LEU A 5 1.23 25.43 -2.35
CA LEU A 5 1.93 25.09 -1.12
C LEU A 5 2.46 23.63 -1.16
N TYR A 6 1.67 22.69 -1.70
CA TYR A 6 2.12 21.30 -1.84
C TYR A 6 3.31 21.16 -2.81
N LYS A 7 3.31 21.86 -3.94
CA LYS A 7 4.45 21.87 -4.87
C LYS A 7 5.71 22.45 -4.23
N GLU A 8 5.56 23.53 -3.46
CA GLU A 8 6.67 24.11 -2.71
C GLU A 8 7.22 23.13 -1.67
N LEU A 9 6.35 22.48 -0.89
CA LEU A 9 6.73 21.43 0.06
C LEU A 9 7.55 20.33 -0.63
N VAL A 10 7.07 19.76 -1.74
CA VAL A 10 7.78 18.67 -2.45
C VAL A 10 9.15 19.14 -2.94
N ASN A 11 9.27 20.39 -3.40
CA ASN A 11 10.58 20.95 -3.79
C ASN A 11 11.53 21.10 -2.60
N LYS A 12 11.03 21.59 -1.45
CA LYS A 12 11.83 21.70 -0.22
C LYS A 12 12.30 20.31 0.26
N VAL A 13 11.39 19.32 0.28
CA VAL A 13 11.72 17.92 0.62
C VAL A 13 12.80 17.36 -0.30
N LYS A 14 12.68 17.56 -1.62
CA LYS A 14 13.66 17.09 -2.62
C LYS A 14 15.04 17.72 -2.45
N ALA A 15 15.09 18.95 -1.95
CA ALA A 15 16.33 19.67 -1.69
C ALA A 15 17.00 19.21 -0.37
N GLU A 16 16.20 18.91 0.67
CA GLU A 16 16.69 18.47 1.98
C GLU A 16 17.20 17.01 1.95
N ILE A 17 16.55 16.13 1.18
CA ILE A 17 16.92 14.71 1.09
C ILE A 17 18.13 14.53 0.17
N THR A 18 19.29 14.22 0.78
CA THR A 18 20.61 14.11 0.14
C THR A 18 21.08 12.69 -0.13
N ILE A 19 20.18 11.69 -0.05
CA ILE A 19 20.49 10.27 -0.30
C ILE A 19 21.02 10.09 -1.74
N SER A 20 22.15 9.38 -1.89
CA SER A 20 22.79 9.15 -3.19
C SER A 20 22.10 8.04 -4.01
N GLU A 21 21.59 7.01 -3.33
CA GLU A 21 20.83 5.93 -3.96
C GLU A 21 19.45 6.40 -4.39
N ASN A 22 19.16 6.29 -5.69
CA ASN A 22 17.95 6.89 -6.25
C ASN A 22 16.66 6.27 -5.69
N ALA A 23 16.64 4.95 -5.47
CA ALA A 23 15.46 4.26 -4.94
C ALA A 23 15.14 4.71 -3.50
N ASP A 24 16.13 4.69 -2.61
CA ASP A 24 15.98 5.15 -1.22
C ASP A 24 15.59 6.64 -1.18
N ARG A 25 16.14 7.45 -2.08
CA ARG A 25 15.79 8.87 -2.20
C ARG A 25 14.32 9.06 -2.56
N GLU A 26 13.81 8.34 -3.56
CA GLU A 26 12.39 8.40 -3.95
C GLU A 26 11.49 7.95 -2.79
N ILE A 27 11.82 6.85 -2.12
CA ILE A 27 11.07 6.36 -0.95
C ILE A 27 11.02 7.44 0.15
N ALA A 28 12.17 8.03 0.50
CA ALA A 28 12.25 9.08 1.52
C ALA A 28 11.43 10.32 1.13
N ILE A 29 11.46 10.74 -0.15
CA ILE A 29 10.62 11.86 -0.63
C ILE A 29 9.14 11.53 -0.45
N GLY A 30 8.71 10.32 -0.81
CA GLY A 30 7.33 9.87 -0.64
C GLY A 30 6.88 9.92 0.82
N PHE A 31 7.66 9.36 1.74
CA PHE A 31 7.35 9.38 3.18
C PHE A 31 7.32 10.80 3.75
N ALA A 32 8.34 11.61 3.47
CA ALA A 32 8.42 12.98 3.97
C ALA A 32 7.22 13.83 3.51
N SER A 33 6.86 13.69 2.23
CA SER A 33 5.68 14.38 1.66
C SER A 33 4.39 13.93 2.35
N CYS A 34 4.22 12.63 2.60
CA CYS A 34 3.03 12.10 3.25
C CYS A 34 2.90 12.58 4.71
N ILE A 35 4.00 12.57 5.46
CA ILE A 35 4.04 13.02 6.86
C ILE A 35 3.73 14.51 6.95
N ALA A 36 4.33 15.34 6.09
CA ALA A 36 4.08 16.78 6.07
C ALA A 36 2.62 17.13 5.73
N VAL A 37 2.02 16.43 4.76
CA VAL A 37 0.59 16.59 4.43
C VAL A 37 -0.31 16.18 5.60
N GLN A 38 0.03 15.12 6.32
CA GLN A 38 -0.73 14.72 7.51
C GLN A 38 -0.61 15.76 8.64
N LEU A 39 0.59 16.29 8.89
CA LEU A 39 0.82 17.33 9.89
C LEU A 39 -0.01 18.58 9.60
N ASP A 40 0.00 19.06 8.34
CA ASP A 40 -0.82 20.18 7.90
C ASP A 40 -2.32 19.91 8.10
N ASN A 41 -2.79 18.71 7.75
CA ASN A 41 -4.17 18.30 7.98
C ASN A 41 -4.57 18.32 9.46
N ASP A 42 -3.64 17.99 10.35
CA ASP A 42 -3.84 18.02 11.79
C ASP A 42 -3.68 19.44 12.39
N GLY A 43 -3.46 20.46 11.55
CA GLY A 43 -3.28 21.86 11.98
C GLY A 43 -1.90 22.16 12.58
N LYS A 44 -0.90 21.31 12.31
CA LYS A 44 0.48 21.45 12.80
C LYS A 44 1.34 22.08 11.70
N ASP A 45 2.20 23.02 12.09
CA ASP A 45 3.12 23.68 11.15
C ASP A 45 4.29 22.75 10.81
N TYR A 46 4.21 22.13 9.64
CA TYR A 46 5.25 21.21 9.16
C TYR A 46 6.56 21.93 8.80
N GLU A 47 6.53 23.24 8.51
CA GLU A 47 7.74 23.96 8.08
C GLU A 47 8.75 24.05 9.22
N LEU A 48 8.26 24.19 10.45
CA LEU A 48 9.09 24.22 11.66
C LEU A 48 9.82 22.90 11.94
N CYS A 49 9.33 21.78 11.40
CA CYS A 49 9.91 20.46 11.60
C CYS A 49 10.32 19.74 10.32
N LEU A 50 10.40 20.44 9.18
CA LEU A 50 10.67 19.82 7.88
C LEU A 50 11.97 19.00 7.84
N SER A 51 13.04 19.50 8.47
CA SER A 51 14.31 18.78 8.56
C SER A 51 14.18 17.47 9.35
N GLU A 52 13.41 17.48 10.44
CA GLU A 52 13.13 16.29 11.25
C GLU A 52 12.26 15.28 10.48
N ILE A 53 11.25 15.76 9.72
CA ILE A 53 10.45 14.92 8.81
C ILE A 53 11.35 14.23 7.78
N CYS A 54 12.26 14.97 7.15
CA CYS A 54 13.17 14.42 6.13
C CYS A 54 14.16 13.41 6.73
N GLN A 55 14.63 13.63 7.96
CA GLN A 55 15.46 12.68 8.69
C GLN A 55 14.70 11.38 8.97
N ILE A 56 13.48 11.46 9.50
CA ILE A 56 12.62 10.30 9.77
C ILE A 56 12.34 9.52 8.47
N ALA A 57 12.00 10.21 7.39
CA ALA A 57 11.76 9.57 6.11
C ALA A 57 13.01 8.89 5.53
N THR A 58 14.19 9.50 5.71
CA THR A 58 15.48 8.90 5.34
C THR A 58 15.77 7.63 6.15
N THR A 59 15.47 7.67 7.45
CA THR A 59 15.60 6.52 8.35
C THR A 59 14.69 5.36 7.93
N ILE A 60 13.46 5.65 7.50
CA ILE A 60 12.53 4.62 7.00
C ILE A 60 13.02 4.03 5.67
N ALA A 61 13.54 4.88 4.77
CA ALA A 61 14.05 4.43 3.48
C ALA A 61 15.29 3.54 3.63
N ASN A 62 16.16 3.83 4.61
CA ASN A 62 17.36 3.06 4.88
C ASN A 62 17.54 2.75 6.39
N PRO A 63 16.83 1.73 6.90
CA PRO A 63 16.85 1.37 8.32
C PRO A 63 18.14 0.66 8.74
N SER A 64 19.07 0.35 7.83
CA SER A 64 20.30 -0.40 8.15
C SER A 64 21.32 0.41 8.96
N SER A 65 21.10 1.71 9.12
CA SER A 65 22.04 2.66 9.72
C SER A 65 22.06 2.67 11.26
N LYS A 66 21.08 2.05 11.93
CA LYS A 66 20.90 2.10 13.39
C LYS A 66 20.44 0.74 13.95
N SER A 67 20.53 0.57 15.27
CA SER A 67 19.98 -0.64 15.92
C SER A 67 18.45 -0.64 15.85
N ARG A 68 17.83 -1.83 15.82
CA ARG A 68 16.36 -1.98 15.80
C ARG A 68 15.67 -1.18 16.90
N LYS A 69 16.23 -1.22 18.11
CA LYS A 69 15.64 -0.56 19.28
C LYS A 69 15.67 0.96 19.13
N ASP A 70 16.84 1.51 18.79
CA ASP A 70 16.99 2.97 18.65
C ASP A 70 16.09 3.52 17.55
N LEU A 71 15.94 2.78 16.45
CA LEU A 71 15.03 3.13 15.34
C LEU A 71 13.57 3.10 15.76
N LEU A 72 13.18 2.08 16.51
CA LEU A 72 11.80 1.95 16.97
C LEU A 72 11.45 3.09 17.92
N ASP A 73 12.33 3.37 18.89
CA ASP A 73 12.16 4.46 19.85
C ASP A 73 12.12 5.81 19.12
N GLU A 74 13.02 6.07 18.16
CA GLU A 74 13.04 7.31 17.37
C GLU A 74 11.74 7.54 16.57
N LEU A 75 11.23 6.52 15.90
CA LEU A 75 10.02 6.62 15.09
C LEU A 75 8.76 6.78 15.95
N ASP A 76 8.68 6.06 17.08
CA ASP A 76 7.58 6.14 18.04
C ASP A 76 7.58 7.48 18.79
N ASP A 77 8.76 7.98 19.19
CA ASP A 77 8.91 9.29 19.82
C ASP A 77 8.56 10.43 18.87
N PHE A 78 8.90 10.33 17.59
CA PHE A 78 8.48 11.29 16.58
C PHE A 78 6.95 11.36 16.46
N GLU A 79 6.28 10.22 16.32
CA GLU A 79 4.82 10.17 16.26
C GLU A 79 4.18 10.77 17.51
N LYS A 80 4.69 10.44 18.71
CA LYS A 80 4.21 10.99 19.99
C LYS A 80 4.45 12.48 20.12
N LYS A 81 5.65 12.96 19.75
CA LYS A 81 6.04 14.37 19.81
C LYS A 81 5.07 15.27 19.06
N PHE A 82 4.61 14.80 17.90
CA PHE A 82 3.68 15.52 17.05
C PHE A 82 2.24 15.06 17.18
N ASP A 83 1.88 14.22 18.16
CA ASP A 83 0.53 13.65 18.32
C ASP A 83 -0.03 13.11 16.99
N LEU A 84 0.81 12.39 16.24
CA LEU A 84 0.48 11.77 14.97
C LEU A 84 0.03 10.33 15.21
N SER A 85 -1.20 10.01 14.80
CA SER A 85 -1.66 8.63 14.78
C SER A 85 -1.56 8.08 13.36
N LYS A 86 -0.53 7.25 13.10
CA LYS A 86 -0.35 6.51 11.85
C LYS A 86 -0.44 7.41 10.61
N PRO A 87 0.51 8.34 10.42
CA PRO A 87 0.37 9.44 9.47
C PRO A 87 0.42 9.01 8.00
N VAL A 88 0.89 7.80 7.72
CA VAL A 88 1.04 7.26 6.37
C VAL A 88 0.26 5.96 6.25
N SER A 89 -0.51 5.85 5.17
CA SER A 89 -1.24 4.64 4.80
C SER A 89 -0.55 3.92 3.65
N LEU A 90 -0.57 2.58 3.70
CA LEU A 90 -0.20 1.75 2.55
C LEU A 90 -1.47 1.52 1.74
N LEU A 91 -1.46 1.98 0.49
CA LEU A 91 -2.52 1.79 -0.49
C LEU A 91 -2.17 0.60 -1.38
N CYS A 92 -3.13 -0.28 -1.60
CA CYS A 92 -3.05 -1.37 -2.57
C CYS A 92 -4.31 -1.38 -3.44
N ALA A 93 -4.12 -1.51 -4.75
CA ALA A 93 -5.21 -1.69 -5.68
C ALA A 93 -4.91 -2.81 -6.66
N ASP A 94 -5.94 -3.53 -7.10
CA ASP A 94 -5.78 -4.58 -8.11
C ASP A 94 -7.02 -4.66 -8.99
N THR A 95 -6.79 -4.76 -10.31
CA THR A 95 -7.85 -4.73 -11.32
C THR A 95 -8.70 -5.99 -11.24
N ASP A 96 -10.02 -5.85 -11.33
CA ASP A 96 -10.95 -6.96 -11.18
C ASP A 96 -11.30 -7.58 -12.52
N LYS A 97 -11.44 -8.91 -12.52
CA LYS A 97 -11.95 -9.69 -13.66
C LYS A 97 -11.31 -9.29 -15.01
N VAL A 98 -10.00 -9.02 -15.03
CA VAL A 98 -9.23 -8.62 -16.23
C VAL A 98 -9.51 -9.52 -17.42
N LYS A 99 -9.54 -10.85 -17.20
CA LYS A 99 -9.83 -11.83 -18.26
C LYS A 99 -11.22 -11.63 -18.87
N SER A 100 -12.24 -11.41 -18.05
CA SER A 100 -13.61 -11.22 -18.53
C SER A 100 -13.75 -9.94 -19.37
N TYR A 101 -13.00 -8.89 -19.04
CA TYR A 101 -12.96 -7.67 -19.84
C TYR A 101 -12.20 -7.86 -21.16
N VAL A 102 -10.97 -8.35 -21.08
CA VAL A 102 -10.07 -8.50 -22.25
C VAL A 102 -10.62 -9.52 -23.25
N PHE A 103 -11.19 -10.62 -22.77
CA PHE A 103 -11.75 -11.70 -23.61
C PHE A 103 -13.27 -11.62 -23.75
N GLY A 104 -13.89 -10.47 -23.45
CA GLY A 104 -15.33 -10.27 -23.68
C GLY A 104 -15.73 -10.39 -25.16
N SER A 105 -14.75 -10.33 -26.07
CA SER A 105 -14.88 -10.58 -27.49
C SER A 105 -13.88 -11.63 -27.98
N ALA A 106 -14.25 -12.38 -29.01
CA ALA A 106 -13.36 -13.31 -29.71
C ALA A 106 -12.52 -12.64 -30.82
N LYS A 107 -12.81 -11.38 -31.16
CA LYS A 107 -12.10 -10.67 -32.22
C LYS A 107 -10.77 -10.12 -31.68
N LEU A 108 -9.66 -10.56 -32.27
CA LEU A 108 -8.31 -10.14 -31.86
C LEU A 108 -8.10 -8.62 -31.77
N PRO A 109 -8.61 -7.78 -32.68
CA PRO A 109 -8.49 -6.33 -32.55
C PRO A 109 -9.17 -5.78 -31.28
N GLU A 110 -10.34 -6.32 -30.92
CA GLU A 110 -11.08 -5.91 -29.72
C GLU A 110 -10.37 -6.38 -28.45
N VAL A 111 -9.82 -7.60 -28.45
CA VAL A 111 -8.99 -8.13 -27.34
C VAL A 111 -7.75 -7.26 -27.10
N ARG A 112 -7.04 -6.90 -28.18
CA ARG A 112 -5.86 -6.03 -28.09
C ARG A 112 -6.24 -4.63 -27.60
N GLY A 113 -7.33 -4.06 -28.13
CA GLY A 113 -7.84 -2.76 -27.69
C GLY A 113 -8.18 -2.74 -26.21
N ALA A 114 -8.89 -3.76 -25.71
CA ALA A 114 -9.21 -3.88 -24.28
C ALA A 114 -7.96 -3.98 -23.40
N SER A 115 -6.94 -4.74 -23.83
CA SER A 115 -5.67 -4.84 -23.11
C SER A 115 -4.91 -3.49 -23.08
N ILE A 116 -4.90 -2.75 -24.19
CA ILE A 116 -4.25 -1.42 -24.25
C ILE A 116 -4.94 -0.45 -23.30
N ILE A 117 -6.28 -0.42 -23.28
CA ILE A 117 -7.05 0.45 -22.37
C ILE A 117 -6.69 0.17 -20.91
N LEU A 118 -6.57 -1.10 -20.49
CA LEU A 118 -6.18 -1.43 -19.12
C LEU A 118 -4.72 -1.06 -18.81
N ASP A 119 -3.81 -1.24 -19.77
CA ASP A 119 -2.40 -0.86 -19.60
C ASP A 119 -2.23 0.66 -19.48
N GLU A 120 -2.96 1.44 -20.30
CA GLU A 120 -3.00 2.91 -20.22
C GLU A 120 -3.57 3.39 -18.88
N LEU A 121 -4.63 2.75 -18.38
CA LEU A 121 -5.21 3.04 -17.07
C LEU A 121 -4.23 2.75 -15.92
N ASN A 122 -3.51 1.63 -15.98
CA ASN A 122 -2.60 1.22 -14.92
C ASN A 122 -1.28 2.03 -14.91
N LYS A 123 -0.81 2.46 -16.09
CA LYS A 123 0.39 3.30 -16.22
C LYS A 123 0.05 4.78 -16.16
N SER A 124 -0.28 5.38 -17.30
CA SER A 124 -0.50 6.82 -17.42
C SER A 124 -1.69 7.30 -16.61
N GLY A 125 -2.72 6.48 -16.39
CA GLY A 125 -3.85 6.81 -15.53
C GLY A 125 -3.45 6.99 -14.06
N ILE A 126 -2.70 6.04 -13.51
CA ILE A 126 -2.20 6.12 -12.13
C ILE A 126 -1.22 7.29 -11.98
N GLU A 127 -0.29 7.47 -12.92
CA GLU A 127 0.62 8.63 -12.89
C GLU A 127 -0.14 9.96 -12.90
N LYS A 128 -1.22 10.08 -13.70
CA LYS A 128 -2.08 11.27 -13.71
C LYS A 128 -2.76 11.51 -12.36
N ILE A 129 -3.25 10.46 -11.69
CA ILE A 129 -3.83 10.57 -10.35
C ILE A 129 -2.78 11.10 -9.36
N PHE A 130 -1.58 10.54 -9.39
CA PHE A 130 -0.46 10.96 -8.51
C PHE A 130 0.22 12.27 -8.96
N SER A 131 -0.33 12.92 -9.98
CA SER A 131 0.05 14.26 -10.42
C SER A 131 -1.10 15.26 -10.23
N LYS A 132 -2.24 14.85 -9.65
CA LYS A 132 -3.35 15.75 -9.35
C LYS A 132 -3.00 16.58 -8.13
N ASP A 133 -3.00 17.88 -8.34
CA ASP A 133 -2.70 18.87 -7.31
C ASP A 133 -3.63 18.76 -6.09
N GLU A 134 -4.90 18.36 -6.26
CA GLU A 134 -5.88 18.32 -5.16
C GLU A 134 -5.68 17.14 -4.19
N LEU A 135 -4.92 16.12 -4.61
CA LEU A 135 -4.70 14.92 -3.82
C LEU A 135 -3.48 15.00 -2.91
N ASN A 136 -2.66 16.05 -3.05
CA ASN A 136 -1.44 16.27 -2.26
C ASN A 136 -0.55 15.01 -2.19
N VAL A 137 -0.33 14.38 -3.35
CA VAL A 137 0.56 13.25 -3.54
C VAL A 137 1.50 13.52 -4.72
N CYS A 138 2.66 12.88 -4.70
CA CYS A 138 3.68 12.99 -5.73
C CYS A 138 4.01 11.61 -6.33
N LYS A 139 4.74 11.58 -7.44
CA LYS A 139 5.10 10.32 -8.12
C LYS A 139 5.92 9.40 -7.20
N GLU A 140 6.75 9.97 -6.34
CA GLU A 140 7.60 9.26 -5.37
C GLU A 140 6.80 8.49 -4.30
N CYS A 141 5.49 8.76 -4.17
CA CYS A 141 4.57 7.95 -3.37
C CYS A 141 4.27 6.57 -3.98
N LEU A 142 4.47 6.39 -5.29
CA LEU A 142 4.19 5.13 -5.99
C LEU A 142 5.35 4.14 -5.80
N ILE A 143 5.08 3.02 -5.13
CA ILE A 143 6.07 1.95 -4.95
C ILE A 143 6.07 0.99 -6.14
N TYR A 144 4.87 0.64 -6.63
CA TYR A 144 4.70 -0.29 -7.73
C TYR A 144 3.36 -0.06 -8.44
N TYR A 145 3.35 -0.06 -9.77
CA TYR A 145 2.13 0.03 -10.57
C TYR A 145 2.33 -0.67 -11.91
N ALA A 146 2.09 -1.98 -11.94
CA ALA A 146 2.18 -2.78 -13.15
C ALA A 146 1.20 -3.96 -13.09
N GLY A 147 0.88 -4.52 -14.26
CA GLY A 147 0.05 -5.73 -14.37
C GLY A 147 -1.37 -5.56 -13.83
N GLY A 148 -1.89 -4.33 -13.75
CA GLY A 148 -3.20 -4.05 -13.19
C GLY A 148 -3.22 -3.95 -11.67
N SER A 149 -2.06 -4.05 -11.02
CA SER A 149 -1.86 -3.85 -9.58
C SER A 149 -1.20 -2.50 -9.32
N VAL A 150 -1.46 -1.91 -8.15
CA VAL A 150 -0.89 -0.65 -7.66
C VAL A 150 -0.56 -0.80 -6.18
N MET A 151 0.59 -0.30 -5.76
CA MET A 151 1.01 -0.15 -4.38
C MET A 151 1.67 1.21 -4.20
N ALA A 152 1.23 1.95 -3.19
CA ALA A 152 1.70 3.30 -2.91
C ALA A 152 1.64 3.59 -1.42
N ILE A 153 2.50 4.48 -0.94
CA ILE A 153 2.30 5.16 0.35
C ILE A 153 1.56 6.46 0.11
N VAL A 154 0.62 6.80 0.98
CA VAL A 154 -0.19 8.02 0.85
C VAL A 154 -0.42 8.66 2.22
N PRO A 155 -0.66 9.98 2.30
CA PRO A 155 -1.08 10.59 3.56
C PRO A 155 -2.37 9.93 4.05
N SER A 156 -2.44 9.56 5.33
CA SER A 156 -3.60 8.86 5.88
C SER A 156 -4.90 9.67 5.74
N CYS A 157 -4.83 11.00 5.87
CA CYS A 157 -5.95 11.91 5.65
C CYS A 157 -6.49 11.92 4.21
N LYS A 158 -5.69 11.50 3.22
CA LYS A 158 -6.05 11.48 1.79
C LYS A 158 -6.30 10.08 1.24
N ALA A 159 -5.97 9.04 2.00
CA ALA A 159 -5.97 7.65 1.54
C ALA A 159 -7.30 7.22 0.89
N GLN A 160 -8.43 7.49 1.54
CA GLN A 160 -9.75 7.12 1.03
C GLN A 160 -10.17 7.92 -0.21
N GLU A 161 -9.74 9.17 -0.32
CA GLU A 161 -9.99 10.01 -1.49
C GLU A 161 -9.25 9.45 -2.72
N ILE A 162 -7.97 9.09 -2.54
CA ILE A 162 -7.13 8.53 -3.60
C ILE A 162 -7.67 7.17 -4.07
N CYS A 163 -8.08 6.28 -3.15
CA CYS A 163 -8.74 5.02 -3.50
C CYS A 163 -9.95 5.26 -4.41
N LYS A 164 -10.83 6.20 -4.03
CA LYS A 164 -12.02 6.55 -4.82
C LYS A 164 -11.67 7.10 -6.19
N GLU A 165 -10.65 7.94 -6.30
CA GLU A 165 -10.22 8.48 -7.60
C GLU A 165 -9.68 7.39 -8.54
N ILE A 166 -8.92 6.43 -8.02
CA ILE A 166 -8.46 5.25 -8.76
C ILE A 166 -9.66 4.43 -9.25
N GLU A 167 -10.62 4.13 -8.37
CA GLU A 167 -11.80 3.34 -8.72
C GLU A 167 -12.70 4.05 -9.74
N LYS A 168 -12.96 5.34 -9.55
CA LYS A 168 -13.73 6.17 -10.50
C LYS A 168 -13.08 6.21 -11.86
N MET A 169 -11.75 6.31 -11.95
CA MET A 169 -11.04 6.37 -13.24
C MET A 169 -11.27 5.10 -14.07
N TYR A 170 -11.13 3.91 -13.47
CA TYR A 170 -11.38 2.64 -14.14
C TYR A 170 -12.84 2.50 -14.56
N LEU A 171 -13.75 2.85 -13.64
CA LEU A 171 -15.19 2.79 -13.88
C LEU A 171 -15.61 3.74 -15.02
N ASN A 172 -15.13 4.97 -15.00
CA ASN A 172 -15.49 5.97 -16.00
C ASN A 172 -14.98 5.63 -17.40
N THR A 173 -13.80 5.00 -17.48
CA THR A 173 -13.15 4.68 -18.75
C THR A 173 -13.70 3.41 -19.36
N THR A 174 -13.79 2.33 -18.58
CA THR A 174 -14.15 1.01 -19.11
C THR A 174 -15.64 0.72 -19.03
N LYS A 175 -16.36 1.39 -18.13
CA LYS A 175 -17.76 1.13 -17.72
C LYS A 175 -18.01 -0.26 -17.14
N VAL A 176 -17.25 -1.29 -17.50
CA VAL A 176 -17.51 -2.67 -17.08
C VAL A 176 -16.39 -3.26 -16.23
N ALA A 177 -15.14 -2.87 -16.45
CA ALA A 177 -14.03 -3.30 -15.62
C ALA A 177 -13.90 -2.37 -14.42
N THR A 178 -13.66 -2.95 -13.25
CA THR A 178 -13.39 -2.19 -12.04
C THR A 178 -11.99 -2.48 -11.55
N ILE A 179 -11.49 -1.60 -10.72
CA ILE A 179 -10.38 -1.86 -9.83
C ILE A 179 -10.93 -1.85 -8.41
N THR A 180 -10.31 -2.61 -7.51
CA THR A 180 -10.59 -2.53 -6.08
C THR A 180 -9.39 -1.87 -5.44
N ALA A 181 -9.58 -0.78 -4.71
CA ALA A 181 -8.53 -0.07 -3.99
C ALA A 181 -8.82 -0.05 -2.49
N ILE A 182 -7.82 -0.37 -1.68
CA ILE A 182 -7.87 -0.25 -0.23
C ILE A 182 -6.65 0.50 0.28
N ALA A 183 -6.79 1.14 1.43
CA ALA A 183 -5.67 1.73 2.14
C ALA A 183 -5.85 1.53 3.64
N GLU A 184 -4.76 1.20 4.33
CA GLU A 184 -4.74 1.01 5.78
C GLU A 184 -3.61 1.85 6.37
N PRO A 185 -3.86 2.58 7.48
CA PRO A 185 -2.85 3.37 8.16
C PRO A 185 -1.95 2.47 9.03
N PHE A 186 -0.66 2.78 9.05
CA PHE A 186 0.35 2.09 9.87
C PHE A 186 1.19 3.10 10.64
N HIS A 187 1.73 2.67 11.79
CA HIS A 187 2.75 3.45 12.47
C HIS A 187 4.03 3.47 11.64
N LEU A 188 4.81 4.55 11.72
CA LEU A 188 6.04 4.71 10.95
C LEU A 188 7.02 3.54 11.17
N TYR A 189 7.15 3.04 12.40
CA TYR A 189 8.00 1.90 12.72
C TYR A 189 7.53 0.58 12.08
N GLU A 190 6.25 0.43 11.73
CA GLU A 190 5.73 -0.81 11.12
C GLU A 190 6.21 -0.98 9.69
N TYR A 191 6.51 0.13 8.98
CA TYR A 191 7.11 0.07 7.65
C TYR A 191 8.50 -0.58 7.66
N CYS A 192 9.25 -0.38 8.74
CA CYS A 192 10.57 -0.99 8.92
C CYS A 192 10.48 -2.41 9.52
N PHE A 193 9.59 -2.60 10.50
CA PHE A 193 9.66 -3.75 11.41
C PHE A 193 8.45 -4.68 11.37
N GLY A 194 7.47 -4.39 10.54
CA GLY A 194 6.24 -5.17 10.40
C GLY A 194 5.20 -4.84 11.46
N LEU A 195 4.10 -5.60 11.44
CA LEU A 195 2.93 -5.36 12.25
C LEU A 195 3.25 -5.48 13.75
N ASN A 196 2.73 -4.49 14.51
CA ASN A 196 2.78 -4.47 15.97
C ASN A 196 4.21 -4.54 16.55
N ALA A 197 5.21 -4.00 15.85
CA ALA A 197 6.61 -4.14 16.23
C ALA A 197 6.97 -3.56 17.60
N ASN A 198 6.22 -2.56 18.10
CA ASN A 198 6.44 -1.95 19.42
C ASN A 198 5.97 -2.87 20.58
N ASN A 199 4.97 -3.73 20.34
CA ASN A 199 4.37 -4.56 21.40
C ASN A 199 4.56 -6.07 21.18
N PHE A 200 5.38 -6.47 20.20
CA PHE A 200 5.56 -7.89 19.86
C PHE A 200 6.97 -8.18 19.39
N SER A 201 7.80 -8.67 20.31
CA SER A 201 9.18 -9.08 20.10
C SER A 201 9.32 -10.56 19.67
N CYS A 202 10.53 -10.97 19.32
CA CYS A 202 10.85 -12.37 19.03
C CYS A 202 10.66 -13.26 20.28
N GLU A 203 10.94 -12.71 21.46
CA GLU A 203 10.78 -13.35 22.75
C GLU A 203 9.29 -13.57 23.06
N ASP A 204 8.45 -12.56 22.80
CA ASP A 204 6.99 -12.68 22.92
C ASP A 204 6.45 -13.75 21.95
N PHE A 205 7.00 -13.81 20.73
CA PHE A 205 6.66 -14.84 19.75
C PHE A 205 7.03 -16.25 20.23
N LYS A 206 8.25 -16.44 20.76
CA LYS A 206 8.72 -17.71 21.33
C LYS A 206 7.84 -18.12 22.53
N GLU A 207 7.46 -17.18 23.38
CA GLU A 207 6.57 -17.43 24.51
C GLU A 207 5.14 -17.79 24.05
N MET A 208 4.60 -17.05 23.08
CA MET A 208 3.30 -17.33 22.47
C MET A 208 3.27 -18.74 21.87
N TRP A 209 4.33 -19.16 21.16
CA TRP A 209 4.44 -20.52 20.62
C TRP A 209 4.36 -21.59 21.73
N ARG A 210 5.12 -21.41 22.82
CA ARG A 210 5.16 -22.36 23.95
C ARG A 210 3.80 -22.50 24.64
N LYS A 211 3.06 -21.40 24.79
CA LYS A 211 1.74 -21.38 25.44
C LYS A 211 0.58 -21.79 24.53
N SER A 212 0.80 -21.84 23.21
CA SER A 212 -0.25 -22.11 22.24
C SER A 212 -0.72 -23.57 22.24
N ASP A 213 -2.03 -23.78 22.12
CA ASP A 213 -2.61 -25.10 21.90
C ASP A 213 -2.32 -25.63 20.46
N PRO A 214 -2.59 -26.93 20.16
CA PRO A 214 -2.31 -27.49 18.85
C PRO A 214 -3.00 -26.79 17.67
N LYS A 215 -4.20 -26.22 17.87
CA LYS A 215 -4.91 -25.48 16.81
C LYS A 215 -4.26 -24.12 16.57
N GLN A 216 -3.91 -23.41 17.62
CA GLN A 216 -3.19 -22.14 17.56
C GLN A 216 -1.82 -22.32 16.90
N LYS A 217 -1.06 -23.35 17.29
CA LYS A 217 0.23 -23.69 16.66
C LYS A 217 0.10 -23.92 15.16
N LYS A 218 -0.98 -24.57 14.69
CA LYS A 218 -1.24 -24.75 13.25
C LYS A 218 -1.42 -23.41 12.52
N ILE A 219 -2.14 -22.46 13.12
CA ILE A 219 -2.33 -21.12 12.55
C ILE A 219 -0.99 -20.38 12.49
N ILE A 220 -0.24 -20.39 13.60
CA ILE A 220 1.07 -19.74 13.71
C ILE A 220 2.04 -20.31 12.66
N ARG A 221 2.11 -21.63 12.50
CA ARG A 221 2.96 -22.26 11.47
C ARG A 221 2.64 -21.79 10.07
N ASN A 222 1.35 -21.72 9.73
CA ASN A 222 0.94 -21.24 8.40
C ASN A 222 1.24 -19.76 8.19
N TYR A 223 1.16 -18.95 9.26
CA TYR A 223 1.50 -17.54 9.18
C TYR A 223 3.02 -17.35 9.00
N TYR A 224 3.84 -17.96 9.85
CA TYR A 224 5.30 -17.81 9.84
C TYR A 224 6.05 -18.78 8.90
N ASP A 225 5.33 -19.59 8.11
CA ASP A 225 5.91 -20.60 7.20
C ASP A 225 6.83 -21.62 7.91
N ILE A 226 6.45 -22.02 9.13
CA ILE A 226 7.22 -22.97 9.95
C ILE A 226 6.91 -24.41 9.54
N LYS A 227 7.91 -25.09 8.99
CA LYS A 227 7.79 -26.46 8.47
C LYS A 227 7.86 -27.53 9.56
N ALA A 228 8.67 -27.34 10.59
CA ALA A 228 8.83 -28.32 11.67
C ALA A 228 7.57 -28.42 12.55
N ASP A 229 7.24 -29.63 13.01
CA ASP A 229 6.16 -29.83 13.98
C ASP A 229 6.55 -29.33 15.38
N GLU A 230 7.82 -29.51 15.74
CA GLU A 230 8.44 -29.01 16.96
C GLU A 230 9.71 -28.21 16.58
N PRO A 231 9.56 -26.92 16.23
CA PRO A 231 10.68 -26.05 15.87
C PRO A 231 11.54 -25.77 17.11
N SER A 232 12.85 -25.64 16.91
CA SER A 232 13.75 -25.10 17.93
C SER A 232 13.55 -23.59 18.11
N ASP A 233 14.09 -23.02 19.19
CA ASP A 233 14.06 -21.57 19.42
C ASP A 233 14.71 -20.79 18.26
N LYS A 234 15.73 -21.37 17.62
CA LYS A 234 16.38 -20.78 16.45
C LYS A 234 15.46 -20.80 15.22
N ASP A 235 14.76 -21.90 14.98
CA ASP A 235 13.80 -21.99 13.87
C ASP A 235 12.67 -20.96 14.01
N LEU A 236 12.24 -20.71 15.25
CA LEU A 236 11.25 -19.68 15.57
C LEU A 236 11.78 -18.27 15.30
N GLU A 237 13.01 -17.99 15.70
CA GLU A 237 13.68 -16.70 15.47
C GLU A 237 13.87 -16.42 13.97
N ASP A 238 14.42 -17.38 13.23
CA ASP A 238 14.60 -17.27 11.78
C ASP A 238 13.25 -17.05 11.07
N ALA A 239 12.19 -17.75 11.50
CA ALA A 239 10.85 -17.59 10.93
C ALA A 239 10.24 -16.22 11.26
N PHE A 240 10.45 -15.71 12.48
CA PHE A 240 10.00 -14.40 12.90
C PHE A 240 10.67 -13.30 12.09
N GLU A 241 12.00 -13.30 12.02
CA GLU A 241 12.77 -12.29 11.28
C GLU A 241 12.44 -12.30 9.78
N LYS A 242 12.29 -13.48 9.17
CA LYS A 242 11.88 -13.62 7.77
C LYS A 242 10.48 -13.06 7.51
N THR A 243 9.58 -13.16 8.49
CA THR A 243 8.18 -12.74 8.33
C THR A 243 7.99 -11.26 8.60
N LYS A 244 8.74 -10.68 9.54
CA LYS A 244 8.65 -9.27 9.94
C LYS A 244 9.21 -8.31 8.88
N GLY A 245 8.88 -7.02 9.05
CA GLY A 245 9.23 -5.94 8.13
C GLY A 245 8.13 -5.60 7.12
N PHE A 246 8.50 -4.82 6.10
CA PHE A 246 7.55 -4.33 5.08
C PHE A 246 6.78 -5.45 4.37
N ASN A 247 7.40 -6.62 4.17
CA ASN A 247 6.75 -7.78 3.54
C ASN A 247 5.56 -8.32 4.35
N GLU A 248 5.55 -8.13 5.68
CA GLU A 248 4.39 -8.47 6.50
C GLU A 248 3.21 -7.57 6.17
N LEU A 249 3.47 -6.27 6.00
CA LEU A 249 2.45 -5.28 5.63
C LEU A 249 1.88 -5.58 4.25
N THR A 250 2.73 -5.88 3.26
CA THR A 250 2.25 -6.19 1.90
C THR A 250 1.39 -7.47 1.88
N ARG A 251 1.75 -8.49 2.67
CA ARG A 251 0.92 -9.71 2.82
C ARG A 251 -0.40 -9.41 3.52
N PHE A 252 -0.39 -8.60 4.56
CA PHE A 252 -1.59 -8.15 5.26
C PHE A 252 -2.53 -7.41 4.30
N MET A 253 -2.01 -6.42 3.57
CA MET A 253 -2.76 -5.65 2.58
C MET A 253 -3.31 -6.54 1.46
N THR A 254 -2.51 -7.48 0.95
CA THR A 254 -2.96 -8.43 -0.08
C THR A 254 -4.15 -9.26 0.40
N ASN A 255 -4.14 -9.72 1.65
CA ASN A 255 -5.27 -10.46 2.22
C ASN A 255 -6.51 -9.58 2.38
N ARG A 256 -6.35 -8.33 2.86
CA ARG A 256 -7.47 -7.39 2.96
C ARG A 256 -8.05 -7.05 1.60
N LEU A 257 -7.21 -6.87 0.59
CA LEU A 257 -7.63 -6.56 -0.78
C LEU A 257 -8.44 -7.72 -1.38
N LYS A 258 -8.02 -8.97 -1.13
CA LYS A 258 -8.80 -10.16 -1.53
C LYS A 258 -10.18 -10.19 -0.89
N VAL A 259 -10.27 -9.86 0.41
CA VAL A 259 -11.55 -9.77 1.12
C VAL A 259 -12.42 -8.65 0.54
N ALA A 260 -11.85 -7.47 0.29
CA ALA A 260 -12.55 -6.34 -0.31
C ALA A 260 -13.11 -6.68 -1.71
N LYS A 261 -12.35 -7.41 -2.53
CA LYS A 261 -12.82 -7.91 -3.84
C LYS A 261 -14.02 -8.86 -3.74
N GLN A 262 -14.04 -9.71 -2.73
CA GLN A 262 -15.14 -10.66 -2.51
C GLN A 262 -16.39 -9.96 -1.96
N ASN A 263 -16.21 -8.92 -1.16
CA ASN A 263 -17.28 -8.19 -0.49
C ASN A 263 -17.68 -6.90 -1.22
N LYS A 264 -17.45 -6.80 -2.54
CA LYS A 264 -17.84 -5.61 -3.29
C LYS A 264 -19.36 -5.39 -3.20
N GLU A 265 -19.74 -4.33 -2.49
CA GLU A 265 -21.14 -3.98 -2.21
C GLU A 265 -21.91 -3.60 -3.47
N SER A 266 -21.22 -3.07 -4.48
CA SER A 266 -21.81 -2.71 -5.75
C SER A 266 -20.94 -3.16 -6.92
N VAL A 267 -21.59 -3.74 -7.92
CA VAL A 267 -21.02 -3.95 -9.25
C VAL A 267 -21.65 -2.89 -10.14
N PRO A 268 -20.89 -2.19 -10.99
CA PRO A 268 -21.48 -1.23 -11.89
C PRO A 268 -22.55 -1.90 -12.76
N TYR A 269 -23.79 -1.47 -12.57
CA TYR A 269 -24.88 -1.83 -13.45
C TYR A 269 -24.94 -0.82 -14.58
N PHE A 270 -24.32 -1.19 -15.69
CA PHE A 270 -24.67 -0.60 -16.98
C PHE A 270 -25.57 -1.59 -17.70
N GLU A 271 -26.65 -1.11 -18.32
CA GLU A 271 -27.48 -1.91 -19.23
C GLU A 271 -26.62 -2.38 -20.41
N THR A 272 -25.92 -3.48 -20.20
CA THR A 272 -25.28 -4.23 -21.27
C THR A 272 -26.34 -5.16 -21.83
N GLY A 273 -26.63 -5.09 -23.13
CA GLY A 273 -27.51 -6.05 -23.78
C GLY A 273 -27.11 -7.50 -23.43
N ARG A 274 -28.09 -8.40 -23.24
CA ARG A 274 -27.90 -9.79 -22.75
C ARG A 274 -26.82 -10.60 -23.49
N PHE A 275 -26.47 -10.20 -24.71
CA PHE A 275 -25.50 -10.87 -25.59
C PHE A 275 -24.03 -10.46 -25.37
N LEU A 276 -23.74 -9.50 -24.47
CA LEU A 276 -22.41 -8.91 -24.30
C LEU A 276 -21.60 -9.47 -23.11
N ARG A 277 -22.23 -10.15 -22.14
CA ARG A 277 -21.50 -10.74 -20.99
C ARG A 277 -21.27 -12.24 -21.18
N LEU A 278 -20.06 -12.69 -20.81
CA LEU A 278 -19.77 -14.11 -20.62
C LEU A 278 -20.40 -14.56 -19.31
N CYS A 279 -21.00 -15.76 -19.29
CA CYS A 279 -21.47 -16.37 -18.06
C CYS A 279 -20.29 -16.60 -17.09
N ASP A 280 -20.40 -16.16 -15.84
CA ASP A 280 -19.34 -16.32 -14.82
C ASP A 280 -19.06 -17.81 -14.51
N SER A 281 -20.01 -18.73 -14.81
CA SER A 281 -19.86 -20.18 -14.56
C SER A 281 -19.27 -20.93 -15.76
N CYS A 282 -19.83 -20.78 -16.96
CA CYS A 282 -19.43 -21.55 -18.14
C CYS A 282 -18.59 -20.76 -19.16
N GLN A 283 -18.37 -19.47 -18.93
CA GLN A 283 -17.63 -18.55 -19.82
C GLN A 283 -18.12 -18.56 -21.27
N SER A 284 -19.38 -18.97 -21.52
CA SER A 284 -20.02 -18.85 -22.83
C SER A 284 -20.99 -17.68 -22.83
N LYS A 285 -21.24 -17.13 -24.02
CA LYS A 285 -22.35 -16.20 -24.25
C LYS A 285 -23.62 -17.02 -24.40
N THR A 286 -24.71 -16.59 -23.77
CA THR A 286 -26.05 -17.09 -24.14
C THR A 286 -26.31 -16.66 -25.58
N ALA A 287 -26.51 -17.65 -26.45
CA ALA A 287 -26.90 -17.45 -27.85
C ALA A 287 -28.29 -16.79 -27.95
#